data_AF-Q56GW3-F1
#
_entry.id   AF-Q56GW3-F1
#
_cell.length_a   1.000
_cell.length_b   1.000
_cell.length_c   1.000
_cell.angle_alpha   90.00
_cell.angle_beta   90.00
_cell.angle_gamma   90.00
#
_symmetry.space_group_name_H-M   'P 1'
#
loop_
_entity.id
_entity.type
_entity.pdbx_description
1 polymer ?
#
loop_
_entity_poly.entity_id
_entity_poly.type
_entity_poly.pdbx_seq_one_letter_code
_entity_poly.pdbx_strand_id
1 'polypeptide(L)' 'MVREDRSAWKTNYFTRIENLLETFPKCFMVSADNVGSKQMQQIRIALRGKAEVLMGKNTMMRKAIRGQIPKIPQLEK' A
#
# COMPACT_ATOMS: atom_id res chain seq x y z
N MET A 1 -5.19 -21.86 8.62
CA MET A 1 -5.26 -20.43 8.23
C MET A 1 -6.70 -20.17 7.79
N VAL A 2 -7.50 -19.50 8.62
CA VAL A 2 -8.92 -19.25 8.32
C VAL A 2 -8.98 -18.44 7.03
N ARG A 3 -9.76 -18.90 6.04
CA ARG A 3 -10.04 -18.11 4.83
C ARG A 3 -10.83 -16.89 5.28
N GLU A 4 -10.16 -15.76 5.44
CA GLU A 4 -10.85 -14.48 5.65
C GLU A 4 -11.82 -14.24 4.48
N ASP A 5 -13.00 -13.73 4.80
CA ASP A 5 -13.94 -13.29 3.78
C ASP A 5 -13.29 -12.26 2.88
N ARG A 6 -13.56 -12.35 1.57
CA ARG A 6 -13.02 -11.41 0.58
C ARG A 6 -13.35 -9.94 0.92
N SER A 7 -14.47 -9.72 1.61
CA SER A 7 -14.84 -8.40 2.12
C SER A 7 -13.88 -7.93 3.22
N ALA A 8 -13.65 -8.77 4.23
CA ALA A 8 -12.73 -8.50 5.34
C ALA A 8 -11.31 -8.21 4.85
N TRP A 9 -10.80 -8.99 3.89
CA TRP A 9 -9.48 -8.76 3.30
C TRP A 9 -9.36 -7.38 2.63
N LYS A 10 -10.39 -6.92 1.92
CA LYS A 10 -10.40 -5.58 1.30
C LYS A 10 -10.42 -4.50 2.37
N THR A 11 -11.23 -4.66 3.41
CA THR A 11 -11.31 -3.71 4.52
C THR A 11 -9.96 -3.59 5.23
N ASN A 12 -9.32 -4.72 5.56
CA ASN A 12 -7.98 -4.75 6.15
C ASN A 12 -6.94 -4.04 5.27
N TYR A 13 -7.03 -4.21 3.96
CA TYR A 13 -6.15 -3.50 3.02
C TYR A 13 -6.38 -1.99 3.04
N PHE A 14 -7.63 -1.52 3.09
CA PHE A 14 -7.94 -0.10 3.21
C PHE A 14 -7.41 0.48 4.52
N THR A 15 -7.69 -0.17 5.64
CA THR A 15 -7.20 0.25 6.97
C THR A 15 -5.67 0.34 6.99
N ARG A 16 -4.98 -0.59 6.33
CA ARG A 16 -3.51 -0.55 6.25
C ARG A 16 -2.98 0.63 5.44
N ILE A 17 -3.65 1.00 4.33
CA ILE A 17 -3.28 2.20 3.56
C ILE A 17 -3.45 3.46 4.41
N GLU A 18 -4.57 3.57 5.12
CA GLU A 18 -4.87 4.74 5.97
C GLU A 18 -3.80 4.94 7.03
N ASN A 19 -3.47 3.87 7.75
CA ASN A 19 -2.40 3.89 8.76
C ASN A 19 -1.06 4.31 8.16
N LEU A 20 -0.71 3.83 6.96
CA LEU A 20 0.56 4.17 6.30
C LEU A 20 0.61 5.63 5.83
N LEU A 21 -0.50 6.16 5.33
CA LEU A 21 -0.60 7.57 4.91
C LEU A 21 -0.56 8.53 6.11
N GLU A 22 -1.07 8.12 7.27
CA GLU A 22 -0.98 8.91 8.51
C GLU A 22 0.41 8.82 9.15
N THR A 23 1.06 7.65 9.08
CA THR A 23 2.38 7.41 9.69
C THR A 23 3.51 8.06 8.90
N PHE A 24 3.44 8.04 7.57
CA PHE A 24 4.52 8.50 6.70
C PHE A 24 4.13 9.75 5.92
N PRO A 25 4.92 10.85 5.99
CA PRO A 25 4.60 12.10 5.32
C PRO A 25 4.83 12.07 3.80
N LYS A 26 5.53 11.04 3.28
CA LYS A 26 5.89 10.92 1.85
C LYS A 26 5.64 9.50 1.38
N CYS A 27 5.15 9.37 0.15
CA CYS A 27 4.88 8.10 -0.52
C CYS A 27 5.55 8.09 -1.91
N PHE A 28 5.97 6.91 -2.36
CA PHE A 28 6.51 6.68 -3.69
C PHE A 28 5.61 5.71 -4.46
N MET A 29 5.26 6.08 -5.69
CA MET A 29 4.58 5.18 -6.62
C MET A 29 5.62 4.53 -7.54
N VAL A 30 5.73 3.21 -7.47
CA VAL A 30 6.76 2.44 -8.17
C VAL A 30 6.09 1.38 -9.05
N SER A 31 6.49 1.30 -10.32
CA SER A 31 6.15 0.16 -11.17
C SER A 31 7.09 -1.00 -10.87
N ALA A 32 6.53 -2.19 -10.66
CA ALA A 32 7.31 -3.40 -10.40
C ALA A 32 7.10 -4.40 -11.55
N ASP A 33 7.83 -4.21 -12.64
CA ASP A 33 7.78 -5.06 -13.82
C ASP A 33 8.86 -6.14 -13.75
N ASN A 34 8.46 -7.40 -13.98
CA ASN A 34 9.34 -8.57 -14.00
C ASN A 34 10.19 -8.78 -12.72
N VAL A 35 9.67 -8.38 -11.55
CA VAL A 35 10.39 -8.53 -10.27
C VAL A 35 10.07 -9.88 -9.62
N GLY A 36 11.11 -10.69 -9.43
CA GLY A 36 10.98 -11.99 -8.75
C GLY A 36 10.67 -11.86 -7.25
N SER A 37 9.99 -12.86 -6.68
CA SER A 37 9.60 -12.84 -5.25
C SER A 37 10.80 -12.72 -4.30
N LYS A 38 11.93 -13.36 -4.63
CA LYS A 38 13.18 -13.28 -3.87
C LYS A 38 13.77 -11.87 -3.88
N GLN A 39 13.74 -11.19 -5.03
CA GLN A 39 14.21 -9.81 -5.16
C GLN A 39 13.35 -8.87 -4.32
N MET A 40 12.01 -9.02 -4.36
CA MET A 40 11.11 -8.23 -3.49
C MET A 40 11.36 -8.50 -2.00
N GLN A 41 11.73 -9.73 -1.62
CA GLN A 41 12.07 -10.04 -0.24
C GLN A 41 13.39 -9.36 0.18
N GLN A 42 14.41 -9.38 -0.68
CA GLN A 42 15.68 -8.68 -0.43
C GLN A 42 15.48 -7.16 -0.34
N ILE A 43 14.69 -6.56 -1.24
CA ILE A 43 14.32 -5.14 -1.19
C ILE A 43 13.62 -4.81 0.13
N ARG A 44 12.66 -5.65 0.55
CA ARG A 44 11.99 -5.46 1.84
C ARG A 44 12.94 -5.51 3.02
N ILE A 45 13.92 -6.44 3.03
CA ILE A 45 14.93 -6.52 4.09
C ILE A 45 15.80 -5.26 4.09
N ALA A 46 16.25 -4.81 2.92
CA ALA A 46 17.10 -3.62 2.78
C ALA A 46 16.40 -2.32 3.22
N LEU A 47 15.07 -2.25 3.07
CA LEU A 47 14.28 -1.07 3.45
C LEU A 47 13.77 -1.10 4.90
N ARG A 48 13.98 -2.18 5.66
CA ARG A 48 13.55 -2.27 7.06
C ARG A 48 14.11 -1.10 7.89
N GLY A 49 13.23 -0.49 8.68
CA GLY A 49 13.56 0.67 9.52
C GLY A 49 13.64 2.01 8.79
N LYS A 50 13.61 2.01 7.44
CA LYS A 50 13.60 3.24 6.63
C LYS A 50 12.27 3.47 5.94
N ALA A 51 11.66 2.42 5.37
CA ALA A 51 10.40 2.50 4.65
C ALA A 51 9.65 1.17 4.70
N GLU A 52 8.32 1.25 4.55
CA GLU A 52 7.47 0.08 4.36
C GLU A 52 7.00 -0.01 2.91
N VAL A 53 7.01 -1.22 2.35
CA VAL A 53 6.57 -1.47 0.97
C VAL A 53 5.20 -2.16 1.00
N LEU A 54 4.19 -1.47 0.46
CA LEU A 54 2.85 -2.03 0.24
C LEU A 54 2.63 -2.26 -1.25
N MET A 55 2.30 -3.50 -1.62
CA MET A 55 1.89 -3.87 -2.97
C MET A 55 0.39 -4.13 -2.99
N GLY A 56 -0.28 -3.75 -4.09
CA GLY A 56 -1.70 -4.02 -4.24
C GLY A 56 -2.22 -3.88 -5.67
N LYS A 57 -3.50 -4.21 -5.83
CA LYS A 57 -4.18 -4.08 -7.13
C LYS A 57 -4.48 -2.61 -7.42
N ASN A 58 -4.10 -2.12 -8.60
CA ASN A 58 -4.29 -0.73 -9.03
C ASN A 58 -5.71 -0.19 -8.79
N THR A 59 -6.74 -0.99 -9.08
CA THR A 59 -8.13 -0.57 -8.88
C THR A 59 -8.48 -0.35 -7.40
N MET A 60 -7.92 -1.15 -6.50
CA MET A 60 -8.16 -0.98 -5.06
C MET A 60 -7.36 0.20 -4.51
N MET A 61 -6.09 0.34 -4.91
CA MET A 61 -5.25 1.45 -4.50
C MET A 61 -5.85 2.79 -4.90
N ARG A 62 -6.33 2.92 -6.15
CA ARG A 62 -7.02 4.13 -6.60
C ARG A 62 -8.27 4.44 -5.78
N LYS A 63 -9.06 3.43 -5.41
CA LYS A 63 -10.25 3.63 -4.57
C LYS A 63 -9.87 4.09 -3.16
N ALA A 64 -8.84 3.50 -2.57
CA ALA A 64 -8.33 3.86 -1.25
C ALA A 64 -7.86 5.33 -1.22
N ILE A 65 -7.01 5.69 -2.17
CA ILE A 65 -6.42 7.04 -2.27
C ILE A 65 -7.52 8.07 -2.50
N ARG A 66 -8.48 7.80 -3.39
CA ARG A 66 -9.64 8.69 -3.60
C ARG A 66 -10.47 8.91 -2.34
N GLY A 67 -10.62 7.89 -1.51
CA GLY A 67 -11.30 8.02 -0.22
C GLY A 67 -10.58 8.94 0.78
N GLN A 68 -9.27 9.14 0.61
CA GLN A 68 -8.43 9.95 1.50
C GLN A 68 -8.15 11.38 0.99
N ILE A 69 -8.62 11.72 -0.22
CA ILE A 69 -8.60 13.10 -0.76
C ILE A 69 -9.15 14.16 0.21
N PRO A 70 -10.29 13.97 0.90
CA PRO A 70 -10.78 14.99 1.83
C PRO A 70 -9.82 15.29 2.98
N LYS A 71 -8.98 14.33 3.38
CA LYS A 71 -7.97 14.52 4.43
C LYS A 71 -6.66 15.09 3.90
N ILE A 72 -6.27 14.71 2.68
CA ILE A 72 -5.01 15.11 2.05
C ILE A 72 -5.31 15.58 0.63
N PRO A 73 -5.66 16.87 0.44
CA PRO A 73 -6.00 17.44 -0.87
C PRO A 73 -4.85 17.37 -1.89
N GLN A 74 -3.61 17.20 -1.41
CA GLN A 74 -2.40 17.11 -2.22
C GLN A 74 -2.29 15.81 -3.04
N LEU A 75 -3.17 14.84 -2.78
CA LEU A 75 -3.26 13.58 -3.54
C LEU A 75 -3.99 13.74 -4.88
N GLU A 76 -4.62 14.89 -5.14
CA GLU A 76 -5.29 15.19 -6.40
C GLU A 76 -4.33 15.92 -7.36
N LYS A 77 -3.59 15.15 -8.17
CA LYS A 77 -2.90 15.62 -9.39
C LYS A 77 -2.95 14.56 -10.47
#